data_AF-A0A2N9DTF6-F1
#
_entry.id   AF-A0A2N9DTF6-F1
#
_cell.length_a   1.000
_cell.length_b   1.000
_cell.length_c   1.000
_cell.angle_alpha   90.00
_cell.angle_beta   90.00
_cell.angle_gamma   90.00
#
_symmetry.space_group_name_H-M   'P 1'
#
loop_
_entity.id
_entity.type
_entity.pdbx_description
1 polymer ?
#
loop_
_entity_poly.entity_id
_entity_poly.type
_entity_poly.pdbx_seq_one_letter_code
_entity_poly.pdbx_strand_id
1 'polypeptide(L)'
;MFTIHPQIADSGLTDPRFIHPNAKLPASYVTLCQQTNGGFLQRFRLPTSEPTSDGLDHVECHYIAGLATEHQSVIDCSDFPAYLIPFSQHQTQYFAFDYQQNPTNPSIRYIDTEVDQWLTVADSFEIFLAQLGTKAIDLSGIDEFPLTPLQRNHYLLVAQPSELTTLLEHYESDSPKDWFLSWLQFFVQHGTLAQQKCALAAFNTQQLYFRRQLPPTLATDLQHAFKQLPALATLYDQYAAKWSFTY
;
A
#
# COMPACT_ATOMS: atom_id res chain seq x y z
N MET A 1 -3.97 6.38 11.17
CA MET A 1 -4.60 6.74 9.88
C MET A 1 -3.73 6.24 8.75
N PHE A 2 -2.49 6.73 8.65
CA PHE A 2 -1.51 6.18 7.72
C PHE A 2 -0.77 4.97 8.29
N THR A 3 -0.28 4.11 7.41
CA THR A 3 0.67 3.05 7.74
C THR A 3 2.06 3.66 7.99
N ILE A 4 2.97 2.86 8.54
CA ILE A 4 4.41 3.18 8.41
C ILE A 4 4.74 3.17 6.92
N HIS A 5 5.55 4.14 6.47
CA HIS A 5 5.89 4.33 5.06
C HIS A 5 7.36 4.00 4.80
N PRO A 6 7.72 2.72 4.58
CA PRO A 6 9.08 2.37 4.21
C PRO A 6 9.35 2.76 2.75
N GLN A 7 10.60 3.11 2.43
CA GLN A 7 10.98 3.47 1.05
C GLN A 7 10.63 2.38 0.03
N ILE A 8 10.66 1.10 0.43
CA ILE A 8 10.30 -0.02 -0.44
C ILE A 8 8.82 0.00 -0.89
N ALA A 9 7.95 0.67 -0.13
CA ALA A 9 6.55 0.84 -0.50
C ALA A 9 6.36 1.69 -1.77
N ASP A 10 7.41 2.41 -2.19
CA ASP A 10 7.41 3.25 -3.39
C ASP A 10 7.93 2.52 -4.62
N SER A 11 8.43 1.30 -4.43
CA SER A 11 9.10 0.55 -5.48
C SER A 11 8.12 0.15 -6.58
N GLY A 12 8.45 0.59 -7.81
CA GLY A 12 7.67 0.29 -9.02
C GLY A 12 6.37 1.07 -9.15
N LEU A 13 6.09 2.03 -8.25
CA LEU A 13 4.92 2.89 -8.42
C LEU A 13 5.11 3.83 -9.61
N THR A 14 4.09 3.89 -10.46
CA THR A 14 4.00 4.81 -11.59
C THR A 14 3.05 5.97 -11.31
N ASP A 15 2.04 5.74 -10.49
CA ASP A 15 1.01 6.72 -10.21
C ASP A 15 1.54 7.84 -9.29
N PRO A 16 1.30 9.11 -9.62
CA PRO A 16 1.74 10.23 -8.80
C PRO A 16 1.08 10.21 -7.43
N ARG A 17 1.87 10.52 -6.39
CA ARG A 17 1.36 10.61 -5.00
C ARG A 17 1.40 12.01 -4.43
N PHE A 18 1.46 13.00 -5.30
CA PHE A 18 1.45 14.39 -4.90
C PHE A 18 0.43 15.16 -5.73
N ILE A 19 -0.01 16.28 -5.19
CA ILE A 19 -0.83 17.26 -5.89
C ILE A 19 -0.19 18.64 -5.76
N HIS A 20 -0.52 19.53 -6.68
CA HIS A 20 -0.08 20.92 -6.55
C HIS A 20 -0.72 21.58 -5.31
N PRO A 21 0.04 22.40 -4.56
CA PRO A 21 -0.56 23.29 -3.56
C PRO A 21 -1.66 24.13 -4.20
N ASN A 22 -2.83 24.15 -3.57
CA ASN A 22 -3.99 24.88 -4.07
C ASN A 22 -4.72 25.57 -2.91
N ALA A 23 -5.01 26.86 -3.06
CA ALA A 23 -5.63 27.68 -2.02
C ALA A 23 -7.06 27.23 -1.66
N LYS A 24 -7.71 26.42 -2.50
CA LYS A 24 -9.05 25.89 -2.24
C LYS A 24 -9.05 24.66 -1.35
N LEU A 25 -7.91 23.98 -1.17
CA LEU A 25 -7.84 22.70 -0.44
C LEU A 25 -8.45 22.82 0.97
N PRO A 26 -9.18 21.79 1.45
CA PRO A 26 -9.73 21.82 2.79
C PRO A 26 -8.64 22.00 3.86
N ALA A 27 -8.92 22.80 4.89
CA ALA A 27 -7.95 23.07 5.96
C ALA A 27 -7.51 21.79 6.70
N SER A 28 -8.42 20.83 6.86
CA SER A 28 -8.14 19.51 7.42
C SER A 28 -7.16 18.70 6.56
N TYR A 29 -7.30 18.74 5.24
CA TYR A 29 -6.36 18.11 4.31
C TYR A 29 -4.97 18.75 4.37
N VAL A 30 -4.89 20.09 4.38
CA VAL A 30 -3.62 20.80 4.51
C VAL A 30 -2.94 20.48 5.84
N THR A 31 -3.71 20.44 6.94
CA THR A 31 -3.21 20.06 8.27
C THR A 31 -2.65 18.64 8.27
N LEU A 32 -3.35 17.70 7.62
CA LEU A 32 -2.89 16.32 7.47
C LEU A 32 -1.56 16.25 6.69
N CYS A 33 -1.43 17.02 5.61
CA CYS A 33 -0.20 17.09 4.81
C CYS A 33 0.96 17.70 5.60
N GLN A 34 0.72 18.62 6.53
CA GLN A 34 1.78 19.14 7.39
C GLN A 34 2.33 18.10 8.37
N GLN A 35 1.56 17.06 8.71
CA GLN A 35 1.99 16.02 9.66
C GLN A 35 2.80 14.91 8.98
N THR A 36 2.36 14.47 7.80
CA THR A 36 2.90 13.27 7.12
C THR A 36 3.20 13.48 5.64
N ASN A 37 2.64 14.54 5.04
CA ASN A 37 2.68 14.86 3.62
C ASN A 37 2.28 13.69 2.71
N GLY A 38 1.13 13.08 3.02
CA GLY A 38 0.57 11.94 2.30
C GLY A 38 0.99 10.60 2.90
N GLY A 39 0.54 9.50 2.29
CA GLY A 39 0.90 8.15 2.70
C GLY A 39 -0.20 7.12 2.45
N PHE A 40 0.18 5.85 2.58
CA PHE A 40 -0.73 4.71 2.48
C PHE A 40 -1.69 4.62 3.67
N LEU A 41 -2.94 4.25 3.40
CA LEU A 41 -4.02 4.25 4.38
C LEU A 41 -4.14 2.90 5.10
N GLN A 42 -4.07 2.90 6.43
CA GLN A 42 -4.32 1.68 7.21
C GLN A 42 -5.77 1.20 7.11
N ARG A 43 -6.71 2.14 6.94
CA ARG A 43 -8.13 1.91 6.71
C ARG A 43 -8.44 2.48 5.34
N PHE A 44 -8.68 1.62 4.37
CA PHE A 44 -8.70 1.97 2.95
C PHE A 44 -10.01 1.63 2.25
N ARG A 45 -10.95 0.99 2.94
CA ARG A 45 -12.27 0.66 2.38
C ARG A 45 -13.26 1.77 2.68
N LEU A 46 -13.95 2.26 1.66
CA LEU A 46 -15.04 3.21 1.80
C LEU A 46 -16.35 2.56 1.31
N PRO A 47 -17.43 2.55 2.10
CA PRO A 47 -18.69 1.97 1.67
C PRO A 47 -19.32 2.79 0.53
N THR A 48 -19.94 2.11 -0.43
CA THR A 48 -20.67 2.72 -1.55
C THR A 48 -22.09 2.15 -1.62
N SER A 49 -23.02 2.95 -2.14
CA SER A 49 -24.41 2.51 -2.34
C SER A 49 -24.62 1.68 -3.62
N GLU A 50 -23.61 1.66 -4.50
CA GLU A 50 -23.62 0.92 -5.75
C GLU A 50 -22.25 0.24 -5.98
N PRO A 51 -22.20 -0.83 -6.81
CA PRO A 51 -20.96 -1.53 -7.14
C PRO A 51 -19.92 -0.62 -7.78
N THR A 52 -18.66 -0.88 -7.51
CA THR A 52 -17.50 -0.27 -8.16
C THR A 52 -16.57 -1.36 -8.72
N SER A 53 -15.51 -0.94 -9.39
CA SER A 53 -14.45 -1.85 -9.88
C SER A 53 -13.76 -2.63 -8.75
N ASP A 54 -13.81 -2.17 -7.50
CA ASP A 54 -13.21 -2.84 -6.35
C ASP A 54 -14.16 -3.81 -5.61
N GLY A 55 -15.48 -3.69 -5.83
CA GLY A 55 -16.45 -4.57 -5.18
C GLY A 55 -17.90 -4.08 -5.21
N LEU A 56 -18.81 -4.92 -4.69
CA LEU A 56 -20.26 -4.70 -4.79
C LEU A 56 -20.82 -3.56 -3.92
N ASP A 57 -20.14 -3.21 -2.84
CA ASP A 57 -20.64 -2.32 -1.78
C ASP A 57 -19.57 -1.37 -1.23
N HIS A 58 -18.43 -1.28 -1.92
CA HIS A 58 -17.32 -0.45 -1.49
C HIS A 58 -16.41 -0.06 -2.64
N VAL A 59 -15.52 0.87 -2.33
CA VAL A 59 -14.36 1.28 -3.12
C VAL A 59 -13.12 1.35 -2.22
N GLU A 60 -11.95 1.19 -2.81
CA GLU A 60 -10.66 1.25 -2.12
C GLU A 60 -9.93 2.58 -2.38
N CYS A 61 -9.56 3.27 -1.31
CA CYS A 61 -8.63 4.40 -1.35
C CYS A 61 -7.30 3.97 -0.73
N HIS A 62 -6.30 3.70 -1.56
CA HIS A 62 -5.04 3.14 -1.10
C HIS A 62 -4.13 4.16 -0.39
N TYR A 63 -4.17 5.42 -0.78
CA TYR A 63 -3.33 6.47 -0.21
C TYR A 63 -4.00 7.83 -0.28
N ILE A 64 -3.47 8.76 0.50
CA ILE A 64 -3.75 10.19 0.34
C ILE A 64 -2.48 10.85 -0.19
N ALA A 65 -2.62 11.59 -1.29
CA ALA A 65 -1.52 12.33 -1.89
C ALA A 65 -0.98 13.40 -0.94
N GLY A 66 0.32 13.65 -0.99
CA GLY A 66 0.94 14.79 -0.34
C GLY A 66 0.82 16.07 -1.19
N LEU A 67 1.32 17.17 -0.63
CA LEU A 67 1.57 18.39 -1.38
C LEU A 67 2.97 18.32 -2.01
N ALA A 68 3.03 18.55 -3.32
CA ALA A 68 4.29 18.55 -4.04
C ALA A 68 5.20 19.69 -3.59
N THR A 69 6.47 19.36 -3.35
CA THR A 69 7.60 20.28 -3.42
C THR A 69 8.27 20.16 -4.79
N GLU A 70 9.18 21.08 -5.11
CA GLU A 70 9.80 21.18 -6.44
C GLU A 70 10.29 19.82 -6.95
N HIS A 71 10.00 19.52 -8.23
CA HIS A 71 10.37 18.30 -8.97
C HIS A 71 9.57 17.02 -8.71
N GLN A 72 8.56 17.04 -7.82
CA GLN A 72 7.68 15.87 -7.65
C GLN A 72 6.63 15.77 -8.75
N SER A 73 6.40 14.57 -9.27
CA SER A 73 5.28 14.30 -10.18
C SER A 73 3.97 14.42 -9.43
N VAL A 74 3.00 15.11 -10.03
CA VAL A 74 1.67 15.31 -9.47
C VAL A 74 0.62 14.54 -10.27
N ILE A 75 -0.52 14.27 -9.63
CA ILE A 75 -1.68 13.70 -10.31
C ILE A 75 -2.08 14.67 -11.43
N ASP A 76 -2.05 14.20 -12.68
CA ASP A 76 -2.52 14.97 -13.82
C ASP A 76 -4.04 14.88 -13.89
N CYS A 77 -4.67 16.04 -13.89
CA CYS A 77 -6.11 16.19 -13.98
C CYS A 77 -6.50 17.29 -14.97
N SER A 78 -5.66 17.52 -15.98
CA SER A 78 -5.89 18.55 -17.01
C SER A 78 -7.20 18.35 -17.78
N ASP A 79 -7.67 17.10 -17.89
CA ASP A 79 -8.95 16.76 -18.53
C ASP A 79 -10.17 16.84 -17.59
N PHE A 80 -9.96 17.08 -16.28
CA PHE A 80 -11.05 17.17 -15.32
C PHE A 80 -11.65 18.59 -15.26
N PRO A 81 -12.96 18.73 -14.96
CA PRO A 81 -13.54 20.03 -14.64
C PRO A 81 -12.78 20.74 -13.52
N ALA A 82 -12.58 22.05 -13.65
CA ALA A 82 -11.78 22.86 -12.71
C ALA A 82 -12.34 22.94 -11.27
N TYR A 83 -13.54 22.42 -11.03
CA TYR A 83 -14.12 22.28 -9.70
C TYR A 83 -13.74 20.96 -9.01
N LEU A 84 -12.96 20.09 -9.68
CA LEU A 84 -12.43 18.85 -9.13
C LEU A 84 -10.94 19.01 -8.84
N ILE A 85 -10.54 18.59 -7.65
CA ILE A 85 -9.12 18.49 -7.27
C ILE A 85 -8.87 17.07 -6.76
N PRO A 86 -8.26 16.18 -7.56
CA PRO A 86 -7.88 14.86 -7.10
C PRO A 86 -6.94 14.92 -5.90
N PHE A 87 -7.02 13.94 -5.01
CA PHE A 87 -6.10 13.75 -3.88
C PHE A 87 -5.69 12.27 -3.71
N SER A 88 -6.14 11.39 -4.59
CA SER A 88 -5.71 9.98 -4.69
C SER A 88 -5.98 9.49 -6.11
N GLN A 89 -5.10 8.66 -6.64
CA GLN A 89 -5.22 8.05 -7.97
C GLN A 89 -4.75 6.60 -7.93
N HIS A 90 -5.52 5.69 -8.51
CA HIS A 90 -5.08 4.35 -8.83
C HIS A 90 -5.46 4.05 -10.27
N GLN A 91 -4.49 4.06 -11.18
CA GLN A 91 -4.74 3.96 -12.62
C GLN A 91 -5.79 5.00 -13.09
N THR A 92 -6.95 4.54 -13.57
CA THR A 92 -8.10 5.32 -14.08
C THR A 92 -9.09 5.73 -12.99
N GLN A 93 -8.83 5.35 -11.74
CA GLN A 93 -9.67 5.63 -10.58
C GLN A 93 -9.12 6.78 -9.74
N TYR A 94 -9.99 7.68 -9.28
CA TYR A 94 -9.61 8.90 -8.56
C TYR A 94 -10.54 9.16 -7.37
N PHE A 95 -9.97 9.72 -6.31
CA PHE A 95 -10.74 10.45 -5.31
C PHE A 95 -10.43 11.94 -5.42
N ALA A 96 -11.48 12.77 -5.49
CA ALA A 96 -11.35 14.20 -5.69
C ALA A 96 -12.24 15.02 -4.75
N PHE A 97 -11.73 16.20 -4.37
CA PHE A 97 -12.55 17.26 -3.78
C PHE A 97 -13.44 17.85 -4.87
N ASP A 98 -14.75 17.84 -4.65
CA ASP A 98 -15.75 18.36 -5.57
C ASP A 98 -16.40 19.63 -5.03
N TYR A 99 -16.07 20.74 -5.68
CA TYR A 99 -16.53 22.08 -5.36
C TYR A 99 -17.74 22.54 -6.20
N GLN A 100 -18.33 21.66 -7.03
CA GLN A 100 -19.39 22.05 -7.96
C GLN A 100 -20.58 22.70 -7.24
N GLN A 101 -21.00 22.10 -6.12
CA GLN A 101 -22.16 22.56 -5.35
C GLN A 101 -21.77 23.39 -4.13
N ASN A 102 -20.58 23.15 -3.55
CA ASN A 102 -20.13 23.82 -2.33
C ASN A 102 -18.69 24.33 -2.48
N PRO A 103 -18.50 25.63 -2.82
CA PRO A 103 -17.16 26.20 -3.04
C PRO A 103 -16.25 26.29 -1.81
N THR A 104 -16.80 26.13 -0.60
CA THR A 104 -16.07 26.31 0.66
C THR A 104 -15.89 25.03 1.47
N ASN A 105 -16.72 24.02 1.23
CA ASN A 105 -16.65 22.71 1.88
C ASN A 105 -16.97 21.63 0.84
N PRO A 106 -15.96 21.17 0.08
CA PRO A 106 -16.18 20.25 -1.03
C PRO A 106 -16.62 18.87 -0.52
N SER A 107 -17.56 18.26 -1.25
CA SER A 107 -17.82 16.82 -1.11
C SER A 107 -16.66 16.00 -1.68
N ILE A 108 -16.61 14.70 -1.40
CA ILE A 108 -15.65 13.78 -1.99
C ILE A 108 -16.31 12.98 -3.10
N ARG A 109 -15.70 13.02 -4.27
CA ARG A 109 -16.11 12.28 -5.46
C ARG A 109 -15.15 11.12 -5.70
N TYR A 110 -15.67 9.92 -5.85
CA TYR A 110 -14.99 8.81 -6.52
C TYR A 110 -15.30 8.88 -8.02
N ILE A 111 -14.27 8.72 -8.85
CA ILE A 111 -14.36 8.78 -10.31
C ILE A 111 -13.60 7.59 -10.86
N ASP A 112 -14.28 6.73 -11.62
CA ASP A 112 -13.66 5.72 -12.46
C ASP A 112 -13.88 6.09 -13.92
N THR A 113 -12.80 6.49 -14.59
CA THR A 113 -12.82 6.93 -15.99
C THR A 113 -12.85 5.78 -16.98
N GLU A 114 -12.56 4.54 -16.55
CA GLU A 114 -12.65 3.36 -17.42
C GLU A 114 -14.10 2.95 -17.68
N VAL A 115 -14.96 3.09 -16.67
CA VAL A 115 -16.37 2.69 -16.72
C VAL A 115 -17.36 3.86 -16.63
N ASP A 116 -16.87 5.09 -16.79
CA ASP A 116 -17.67 6.33 -16.72
C ASP A 116 -18.50 6.46 -15.42
N GLN A 117 -17.96 6.00 -14.28
CA GLN A 117 -18.64 6.04 -12.98
C GLN A 117 -18.21 7.23 -12.13
N TRP A 118 -19.19 7.95 -11.58
CA TRP A 118 -18.98 9.18 -10.81
C TRP A 118 -19.86 9.22 -9.56
N LEU A 119 -19.28 9.00 -8.38
CA LEU A 119 -20.03 8.84 -7.13
C LEU A 119 -19.62 9.86 -6.07
N THR A 120 -20.60 10.57 -5.51
CA THR A 120 -20.36 11.30 -4.27
C THR A 120 -20.30 10.28 -3.13
N VAL A 121 -19.13 10.12 -2.53
CA VAL A 121 -18.87 9.09 -1.51
C VAL A 121 -18.80 9.64 -0.09
N ALA A 122 -18.62 10.96 0.07
CA ALA A 122 -18.72 11.64 1.36
C ALA A 122 -19.07 13.12 1.20
N ASP A 123 -19.72 13.71 2.20
CA ASP A 123 -20.12 15.12 2.18
C ASP A 123 -18.97 16.10 2.46
N SER A 124 -17.88 15.63 3.06
CA SER A 124 -16.66 16.39 3.30
C SER A 124 -15.45 15.47 3.46
N PHE A 125 -14.24 16.05 3.49
CA PHE A 125 -13.02 15.31 3.74
C PHE A 125 -13.02 14.62 5.11
N GLU A 126 -13.51 15.30 6.14
CA GLU A 126 -13.61 14.76 7.51
C GLU A 126 -14.56 13.56 7.57
N ILE A 127 -15.70 13.64 6.87
CA ILE A 127 -16.66 12.53 6.78
C ILE A 127 -16.04 11.35 6.03
N PHE A 128 -15.33 11.61 4.92
CA PHE A 128 -14.57 10.58 4.19
C PHE A 128 -13.58 9.86 5.12
N LEU A 129 -12.78 10.61 5.87
CA LEU A 129 -11.83 10.02 6.82
C LEU A 129 -12.51 9.20 7.92
N ALA A 130 -13.66 9.65 8.41
CA ALA A 130 -14.43 8.94 9.44
C ALA A 130 -15.06 7.64 8.92
N GLN A 131 -15.40 7.59 7.62
CA GLN A 131 -16.03 6.43 6.97
C GLN A 131 -15.04 5.34 6.57
N LEU A 132 -13.75 5.67 6.39
CA LEU A 132 -12.72 4.70 6.04
C LEU A 132 -12.71 3.53 7.03
N GLY A 133 -12.82 2.31 6.53
CA GLY A 133 -12.84 1.06 7.27
C GLY A 133 -11.70 0.12 6.89
N THR A 134 -11.59 -0.99 7.62
CA THR A 134 -10.72 -2.12 7.25
C THR A 134 -11.44 -3.04 6.28
N LYS A 135 -10.67 -3.73 5.42
CA LYS A 135 -11.14 -4.81 4.54
C LYS A 135 -10.19 -5.99 4.71
N ALA A 136 -10.73 -7.21 4.65
CA ALA A 136 -9.90 -8.38 4.40
C ALA A 136 -9.46 -8.36 2.93
N ILE A 137 -8.19 -8.62 2.66
CA ILE A 137 -7.68 -8.59 1.30
C ILE A 137 -8.19 -9.85 0.59
N ASP A 138 -8.93 -9.66 -0.49
CA ASP A 138 -9.34 -10.77 -1.33
C ASP A 138 -8.15 -11.17 -2.23
N LEU A 139 -7.55 -12.31 -1.89
CA LEU A 139 -6.44 -12.90 -2.64
C LEU A 139 -6.92 -14.07 -3.51
N SER A 140 -8.24 -14.33 -3.56
CA SER A 140 -8.79 -15.33 -4.45
C SER A 140 -8.67 -14.85 -5.90
N GLY A 141 -7.93 -15.60 -6.72
CA GLY A 141 -7.71 -15.24 -8.13
C GLY A 141 -6.53 -14.30 -8.40
N ILE A 142 -5.63 -14.07 -7.43
CA ILE A 142 -4.42 -13.23 -7.63
C ILE A 142 -3.55 -13.67 -8.82
N ASP A 143 -3.59 -14.96 -9.19
CA ASP A 143 -2.87 -15.48 -10.35
C ASP A 143 -3.54 -15.12 -11.69
N GLU A 144 -4.86 -14.92 -11.71
CA GLU A 144 -5.63 -14.50 -12.89
C GLU A 144 -5.66 -12.98 -13.03
N PHE A 145 -5.75 -12.28 -11.90
CA PHE A 145 -5.84 -10.82 -11.80
C PHE A 145 -4.70 -10.30 -10.93
N PRO A 146 -3.49 -10.13 -11.51
CA PRO A 146 -2.32 -9.73 -10.73
C PRO A 146 -2.49 -8.33 -10.15
N LEU A 147 -2.07 -8.16 -8.90
CA LEU A 147 -2.11 -6.88 -8.23
C LEU A 147 -1.21 -5.87 -8.93
N THR A 148 -1.70 -4.64 -9.07
CA THR A 148 -0.87 -3.52 -9.51
C THR A 148 0.26 -3.24 -8.50
N PRO A 149 1.36 -2.57 -8.88
CA PRO A 149 2.40 -2.19 -7.93
C PRO A 149 1.87 -1.41 -6.72
N LEU A 150 0.88 -0.55 -6.92
CA LEU A 150 0.22 0.21 -5.85
C LEU A 150 -0.51 -0.71 -4.87
N GLN A 151 -1.41 -1.55 -5.38
CA GLN A 151 -2.16 -2.51 -4.57
C GLN A 151 -1.23 -3.46 -3.83
N ARG A 152 -0.27 -4.08 -4.54
CA ARG A 152 0.72 -4.99 -3.94
C ARG A 152 1.44 -4.36 -2.76
N ASN A 153 2.05 -3.19 -2.98
CA ASN A 153 2.87 -2.55 -1.95
C ASN A 153 1.99 -2.10 -0.77
N HIS A 154 0.79 -1.62 -1.04
CA HIS A 154 -0.15 -1.23 0.01
C HIS A 154 -0.65 -2.44 0.80
N TYR A 155 -1.07 -3.51 0.13
CA TYR A 155 -1.54 -4.74 0.75
C TYR A 155 -0.47 -5.38 1.63
N LEU A 156 0.80 -5.37 1.24
CA LEU A 156 1.90 -5.79 2.11
C LEU A 156 1.98 -4.98 3.42
N LEU A 157 1.60 -3.70 3.42
CA LEU A 157 1.61 -2.85 4.62
C LEU A 157 0.45 -3.14 5.56
N VAL A 158 -0.72 -3.52 5.04
CA VAL A 158 -1.97 -3.65 5.81
C VAL A 158 -2.41 -5.09 6.06
N ALA A 159 -1.80 -6.05 5.38
CA ALA A 159 -2.14 -7.47 5.49
C ALA A 159 -2.04 -8.00 6.92
N GLN A 160 -3.08 -8.73 7.32
CA GLN A 160 -3.06 -9.60 8.48
C GLN A 160 -2.12 -10.78 8.25
N PRO A 161 -1.65 -11.48 9.31
CA PRO A 161 -0.63 -12.52 9.16
C PRO A 161 -0.96 -13.65 8.16
N SER A 162 -2.23 -14.06 8.05
CA SER A 162 -2.65 -15.06 7.06
C SER A 162 -2.54 -14.52 5.64
N GLU A 163 -3.02 -13.31 5.39
CA GLU A 163 -2.95 -12.62 4.09
C GLU A 163 -1.50 -12.34 3.69
N LEU A 164 -0.67 -11.92 4.65
CA LEU A 164 0.75 -11.66 4.43
C LEU A 164 1.49 -12.93 4.02
N THR A 165 1.15 -14.08 4.59
CA THR A 165 1.76 -15.36 4.20
C THR A 165 1.46 -15.66 2.73
N THR A 166 0.20 -15.57 2.33
CA THR A 166 -0.22 -15.78 0.93
C THR A 166 0.42 -14.78 -0.04
N LEU A 167 0.50 -13.49 0.33
CA LEU A 167 1.17 -12.48 -0.47
C LEU A 167 2.66 -12.80 -0.65
N LEU A 168 3.36 -13.16 0.44
CA LEU A 168 4.78 -13.51 0.37
C LEU A 168 5.04 -14.76 -0.47
N GLU A 169 4.18 -15.78 -0.36
CA GLU A 169 4.24 -17.00 -1.19
C GLU A 169 4.05 -16.65 -2.67
N HIS A 170 3.05 -15.82 -3.01
CA HIS A 170 2.80 -15.42 -4.40
C HIS A 170 4.01 -14.71 -5.03
N TYR A 171 4.73 -13.87 -4.28
CA TYR A 171 5.90 -13.15 -4.80
C TYR A 171 7.23 -13.89 -4.65
N GLU A 172 7.27 -15.08 -4.06
CA GLU A 172 8.54 -15.69 -3.64
C GLU A 172 9.45 -16.11 -4.81
N SER A 173 8.86 -16.54 -5.93
CA SER A 173 9.59 -17.03 -7.11
C SER A 173 9.95 -15.89 -8.06
N ASP A 174 8.96 -15.12 -8.49
CA ASP A 174 9.08 -14.33 -9.71
C ASP A 174 9.42 -12.85 -9.46
N SER A 175 9.40 -12.42 -8.20
CA SER A 175 9.79 -11.04 -7.85
C SER A 175 11.31 -10.84 -7.80
N PRO A 176 11.79 -9.61 -8.08
CA PRO A 176 13.18 -9.23 -7.84
C PRO A 176 13.58 -9.51 -6.38
N LYS A 177 14.70 -10.22 -6.18
CA LYS A 177 15.09 -10.71 -4.85
C LYS A 177 15.51 -9.59 -3.90
N ASP A 178 16.06 -8.50 -4.41
CA ASP A 178 16.33 -7.29 -3.64
C ASP A 178 15.04 -6.63 -3.13
N TRP A 179 14.01 -6.53 -3.98
CA TRP A 179 12.69 -6.03 -3.58
C TRP A 179 12.04 -6.93 -2.52
N PHE A 180 12.02 -8.24 -2.75
CA PHE A 180 11.40 -9.21 -1.84
C PHE A 180 12.08 -9.21 -0.47
N LEU A 181 13.41 -9.33 -0.44
CA LEU A 181 14.16 -9.31 0.81
C LEU A 181 14.07 -7.95 1.54
N SER A 182 13.90 -6.83 0.82
CA SER A 182 13.65 -5.53 1.44
C SER A 182 12.32 -5.48 2.19
N TRP A 183 11.28 -6.14 1.68
CA TRP A 183 10.03 -6.31 2.43
C TRP A 183 10.21 -7.20 3.67
N LEU A 184 10.94 -8.31 3.56
CA LEU A 184 11.23 -9.14 4.73
C LEU A 184 12.00 -8.34 5.80
N GLN A 185 12.94 -7.49 5.38
CA GLN A 185 13.72 -6.63 6.27
C GLN A 185 12.82 -5.64 7.01
N PHE A 186 11.85 -5.05 6.30
CA PHE A 186 10.84 -4.20 6.90
C PHE A 186 10.03 -4.94 7.98
N PHE A 187 9.52 -6.15 7.69
CA PHE A 187 8.74 -6.92 8.65
C PHE A 187 9.56 -7.38 9.86
N VAL A 188 10.85 -7.69 9.68
CA VAL A 188 11.75 -8.00 10.79
C VAL A 188 11.87 -6.84 11.77
N GLN A 189 12.00 -5.62 11.25
CA GLN A 189 12.26 -4.42 12.05
C GLN A 189 10.99 -3.80 12.64
N HIS A 190 9.88 -3.83 11.89
CA HIS A 190 8.67 -3.07 12.21
C HIS A 190 7.41 -3.93 12.36
N GLY A 191 7.47 -5.20 11.98
CA GLY A 191 6.33 -6.11 12.04
C GLY A 191 6.00 -6.55 13.46
N THR A 192 4.74 -6.93 13.66
CA THR A 192 4.33 -7.69 14.84
C THR A 192 5.02 -9.06 14.88
N LEU A 193 5.04 -9.73 16.04
CA LEU A 193 5.61 -11.09 16.14
C LEU A 193 5.01 -12.06 15.12
N ALA A 194 3.72 -11.94 14.79
CA ALA A 194 3.07 -12.77 13.79
C ALA A 194 3.61 -12.48 12.38
N GLN A 195 3.76 -11.20 12.01
CA GLN A 195 4.34 -10.81 10.72
C GLN A 195 5.84 -11.17 10.61
N GLN A 196 6.60 -11.03 11.71
CA GLN A 196 7.99 -11.47 11.77
C GLN A 196 8.12 -13.00 11.54
N LYS A 197 7.16 -13.80 12.03
CA LYS A 197 7.11 -15.25 11.73
C LYS A 197 6.83 -15.52 10.25
N CYS A 198 5.88 -14.81 9.64
CA CYS A 198 5.63 -14.90 8.19
C CYS A 198 6.89 -14.57 7.39
N ALA A 199 7.56 -13.47 7.74
CA ALA A 199 8.80 -13.05 7.09
C ALA A 199 9.94 -14.07 7.26
N LEU A 200 10.09 -14.68 8.44
CA LEU A 200 11.10 -15.72 8.69
C LEU A 200 10.82 -16.99 7.87
N ALA A 201 9.55 -17.38 7.77
CA ALA A 201 9.14 -18.52 6.95
C ALA A 201 9.45 -18.26 5.47
N ALA A 202 9.07 -17.09 4.94
CA ALA A 202 9.40 -16.68 3.58
C ALA A 202 10.91 -16.63 3.34
N PHE A 203 11.69 -16.08 4.29
CA PHE A 203 13.15 -16.05 4.19
C PHE A 203 13.75 -17.46 4.16
N ASN A 204 13.21 -18.39 4.95
CA ASN A 204 13.63 -19.78 4.91
C ASN A 204 13.36 -20.41 3.53
N THR A 205 12.22 -20.14 2.90
CA THR A 205 11.93 -20.60 1.52
C THR A 205 12.96 -20.02 0.54
N GLN A 206 13.27 -18.73 0.65
CA GLN A 206 14.32 -18.08 -0.16
C GLN A 206 15.68 -18.77 -0.01
N GLN A 207 16.07 -19.11 1.21
CA GLN A 207 17.35 -19.77 1.50
C GLN A 207 17.40 -21.23 1.01
N LEU A 208 16.27 -21.93 0.95
CA LEU A 208 16.22 -23.32 0.49
C LEU A 208 16.20 -23.43 -1.04
N TYR A 209 15.42 -22.59 -1.72
CA TYR A 209 15.15 -22.79 -3.15
C TYR A 209 15.79 -21.72 -4.05
N PHE A 210 16.08 -20.54 -3.51
CA PHE A 210 16.51 -19.38 -4.31
C PHE A 210 17.89 -18.85 -3.90
N ARG A 211 18.62 -19.54 -3.02
CA ARG A 211 19.90 -19.09 -2.42
C ARG A 211 20.89 -18.46 -3.41
N ARG A 212 21.05 -19.07 -4.58
CA ARG A 212 22.01 -18.63 -5.61
C ARG A 212 21.62 -17.31 -6.29
N GLN A 213 20.38 -16.88 -6.12
CA GLN A 213 19.83 -15.64 -6.68
C GLN A 213 19.78 -14.50 -5.67
N LEU A 214 20.02 -14.78 -4.38
CA LEU A 214 19.85 -13.78 -3.32
C LEU A 214 21.00 -12.76 -3.33
N PRO A 215 20.70 -11.45 -3.20
CA PRO A 215 21.70 -10.43 -2.96
C PRO A 215 22.51 -10.74 -1.67
N PRO A 216 23.82 -11.02 -1.75
CA PRO A 216 24.58 -11.59 -0.62
C PRO A 216 24.58 -10.72 0.65
N THR A 217 24.70 -9.41 0.48
CA THR A 217 24.69 -8.45 1.59
C THR A 217 23.35 -8.45 2.30
N LEU A 218 22.25 -8.26 1.56
CA LEU A 218 20.90 -8.22 2.12
C LEU A 218 20.49 -9.55 2.76
N ALA A 219 20.89 -10.68 2.17
CA ALA A 219 20.67 -11.99 2.77
C ALA A 219 21.44 -12.18 4.09
N THR A 220 22.66 -11.63 4.20
CA THR A 220 23.46 -11.67 5.42
C THR A 220 22.88 -10.74 6.49
N ASP A 221 22.43 -9.55 6.11
CA ASP A 221 21.78 -8.60 7.01
C ASP A 221 20.49 -9.18 7.60
N LEU A 222 19.67 -9.86 6.77
CA LEU A 222 18.47 -10.56 7.23
C LEU A 222 18.80 -11.71 8.19
N GLN A 223 19.82 -12.53 7.89
CA GLN A 223 20.26 -13.59 8.81
C GLN A 223 20.64 -13.00 10.17
N HIS A 224 21.40 -11.90 10.16
CA HIS A 224 21.76 -11.22 11.40
C HIS A 224 20.52 -10.69 12.12
N ALA A 225 19.64 -9.99 11.42
CA ALA A 225 18.45 -9.38 12.00
C ALA A 225 17.50 -10.41 12.62
N PHE A 226 17.22 -11.53 11.93
CA PHE A 226 16.39 -12.60 12.48
C PHE A 226 17.04 -13.28 13.68
N LYS A 227 18.36 -13.52 13.65
CA LYS A 227 19.08 -14.12 14.77
C LYS A 227 19.02 -13.25 16.05
N GLN A 228 18.90 -11.92 15.89
CA GLN A 228 18.77 -11.00 17.01
C GLN A 228 17.35 -10.93 17.59
N LEU A 229 16.34 -11.56 16.98
CA LEU A 229 14.97 -11.58 17.50
C LEU A 229 14.82 -12.69 18.56
N PRO A 230 14.77 -12.39 19.87
CA PRO A 230 14.80 -13.44 20.90
C PRO A 230 13.56 -14.34 20.85
N ALA A 231 12.41 -13.77 20.48
CA ALA A 231 11.15 -14.50 20.34
C ALA A 231 11.15 -15.51 19.18
N LEU A 232 12.09 -15.41 18.23
CA LEU A 232 12.19 -16.28 17.06
C LEU A 232 13.47 -17.14 17.04
N ALA A 233 14.37 -16.98 18.01
CA ALA A 233 15.68 -17.64 18.01
C ALA A 233 15.60 -19.16 17.77
N THR A 234 14.74 -19.87 18.51
CA THR A 234 14.56 -21.32 18.34
C THR A 234 14.07 -21.69 16.93
N LEU A 235 13.13 -20.94 16.38
CA LEU A 235 12.59 -21.22 15.04
C LEU A 235 13.63 -20.90 13.96
N TYR A 236 14.38 -19.81 14.13
CA TYR A 236 15.49 -19.44 13.26
C TYR A 236 16.53 -20.55 13.22
N ASP A 237 16.99 -21.05 14.38
CA ASP A 237 18.00 -22.10 14.44
C ASP A 237 17.53 -23.42 13.78
N GLN A 238 16.24 -23.76 13.93
CA GLN A 238 15.63 -24.91 13.25
C GLN A 238 15.63 -24.77 11.72
N TYR A 239 15.41 -23.57 11.19
CA TYR A 239 15.50 -23.29 9.75
C TYR A 239 16.94 -23.24 9.27
N ALA A 240 17.81 -22.51 9.98
CA ALA A 240 19.23 -22.36 9.63
C ALA A 240 19.96 -23.70 9.54
N ALA A 241 19.60 -24.68 10.39
CA ALA A 241 20.14 -26.03 10.31
C ALA A 241 19.90 -26.70 8.94
N LYS A 242 18.83 -26.35 8.22
CA LYS A 242 18.48 -26.94 6.92
C LYS A 242 19.24 -26.32 5.75
N TRP A 243 19.65 -25.04 5.87
CA TRP A 243 20.34 -24.31 4.78
C TRP A 243 21.74 -24.86 4.49
N SER A 244 22.35 -25.54 5.46
CA SER A 244 23.69 -26.15 5.35
C SER A 244 23.72 -27.42 4.50
N PHE A 245 22.56 -27.96 4.12
CA PHE A 245 22.46 -29.25 3.40
C PHE A 245 22.00 -29.09 1.94
N THR A 246 21.78 -27.87 1.46
CA THR A 246 21.31 -27.59 0.10
C THR A 246 22.50 -27.21 -0.79
N TYR A 247 22.86 -28.10 -1.73
CA TYR A 247 24.02 -28.01 -2.63
C TYR A 247 23.72 -27.22 -3.91
#